data_AF-R9KDW8-F1
#
_entry.id   AF-R9KDW8-F1
#
_cell.length_a   1.000
_cell.length_b   1.000
_cell.length_c   1.000
_cell.angle_alpha   90.00
_cell.angle_beta   90.00
_cell.angle_gamma   90.00
#
_symmetry.space_group_name_H-M   'P 1'
#
loop_
_entity.id
_entity.type
_entity.pdbx_description
1 polymer ?
#
loop_
_entity_poly.entity_id
_entity_poly.type
_entity_poly.pdbx_seq_one_letter_code
_entity_poly.pdbx_strand_id
1 'polypeptide(L)'
;MKIILQEVYDMSNYREDQIADVAMGVIADNPGIRTSGLIAEVRRIMGPDGEDLEILEGRNDDKFSQKVRNLKSHDSIADRVRTVGERNRQWFLRDE
;
A
#
# COMPACT_ATOMS: atom_id res chain seq x y z
N MET A 1 0.75 -13.24 -41.61
CA MET A 1 -0.27 -13.25 -40.53
C MET A 1 0.35 -13.86 -39.28
N LYS A 2 0.70 -13.02 -38.30
CA LYS A 2 1.05 -13.43 -36.94
C LYS A 2 0.27 -12.49 -36.03
N ILE A 3 -0.96 -12.89 -35.71
CA ILE A 3 -1.66 -12.30 -34.58
C ILE A 3 -0.92 -12.87 -33.37
N ILE A 4 0.07 -12.13 -32.85
CA ILE A 4 0.59 -12.44 -31.53
C ILE A 4 -0.46 -11.88 -30.59
N LEU A 5 -1.27 -12.79 -30.03
CA LEU A 5 -2.06 -12.54 -28.84
C LEU A 5 -1.06 -12.16 -27.75
N GLN A 6 -0.76 -10.86 -27.66
CA GLN A 6 -0.13 -10.28 -26.50
C GLN A 6 -1.17 -10.42 -25.40
N GLU A 7 -0.99 -11.53 -24.69
CA GLU A 7 -1.64 -11.92 -23.46
C GLU A 7 -2.21 -10.70 -22.72
N VAL A 8 -3.51 -10.77 -22.46
CA VAL A 8 -4.15 -10.21 -21.28
C VAL A 8 -3.41 -10.74 -20.04
N TYR A 9 -2.17 -10.30 -19.82
CA TYR A 9 -1.45 -10.53 -18.58
C TYR A 9 -2.18 -9.69 -17.53
N ASP A 10 -2.93 -10.36 -16.68
CA ASP A 10 -3.43 -9.76 -15.44
C ASP A 10 -2.18 -9.47 -14.60
N MET A 11 -1.77 -8.21 -14.65
CA MET A 11 -0.69 -7.63 -13.84
C MET A 11 -1.12 -7.61 -12.36
N SER A 12 -0.25 -7.18 -11.46
CA SER A 12 -0.47 -7.27 -10.01
C SER A 12 -1.76 -6.59 -9.57
N ASN A 13 -2.48 -7.27 -8.68
CA ASN A 13 -3.64 -6.76 -7.98
C ASN A 13 -3.55 -7.19 -6.51
N TYR A 14 -2.59 -6.62 -5.79
CA TYR A 14 -2.29 -6.98 -4.41
C TYR A 14 -3.50 -6.75 -3.51
N ARG A 15 -3.81 -7.73 -2.67
CA ARG A 15 -4.83 -7.59 -1.63
C ARG A 15 -4.30 -6.80 -0.45
N GLU A 16 -5.21 -6.18 0.30
CA GLU A 16 -4.86 -5.33 1.43
C GLU A 16 -4.11 -6.07 2.55
N ASP A 17 -4.40 -7.35 2.77
CA ASP A 17 -3.67 -8.19 3.75
C ASP A 17 -2.23 -8.49 3.32
N GLN A 18 -1.99 -8.74 2.03
CA GLN A 18 -0.64 -8.89 1.49
C GLN A 18 0.19 -7.61 1.68
N ILE A 19 -0.45 -6.46 1.47
CA ILE A 19 0.16 -5.14 1.69
C ILE A 19 0.40 -4.91 3.19
N ALA A 20 -0.52 -5.34 4.06
CA ALA A 20 -0.43 -5.17 5.51
C ALA A 20 0.82 -5.85 6.08
N ASP A 21 1.14 -7.07 5.65
CA ASP A 21 2.32 -7.80 6.13
C ASP A 21 3.62 -7.04 5.81
N VAL A 22 3.75 -6.52 4.59
CA VAL A 22 4.92 -5.71 4.20
C VAL A 22 4.94 -4.38 4.93
N ALA A 23 3.79 -3.71 5.05
CA ALA A 23 3.68 -2.43 5.75
C ALA A 23 4.08 -2.55 7.23
N MET A 24 3.72 -3.64 7.91
CA MET A 24 4.13 -3.89 9.29
C MET A 24 5.65 -3.94 9.45
N GLY A 25 6.36 -4.62 8.53
CA GLY A 25 7.82 -4.64 8.52
C GLY A 25 8.41 -3.24 8.33
N VAL A 26 7.90 -2.48 7.35
CA VAL A 26 8.36 -1.11 7.10
C VAL A 26 8.14 -0.20 8.31
N ILE A 27 7.00 -0.32 9.00
CA ILE A 27 6.70 0.46 10.21
C ILE A 27 7.63 0.08 11.36
N ALA A 28 7.94 -1.21 11.52
CA ALA A 28 8.87 -1.71 12.54
C ALA A 28 10.27 -1.11 12.35
N ASP A 29 10.76 -1.09 11.11
CA ASP A 29 12.09 -0.59 10.76
C ASP A 29 12.16 0.94 10.76
N ASN A 30 11.01 1.63 10.62
CA ASN A 30 10.94 3.08 10.50
C ASN A 30 9.86 3.67 11.45
N PRO A 31 10.07 3.63 12.79
CA PRO A 31 9.12 4.21 13.73
C PRO A 31 8.87 5.69 13.44
N GLY A 32 7.61 6.06 13.26
CA GLY A 32 7.18 7.42 12.92
C GLY A 32 7.15 7.72 11.42
N ILE A 33 7.34 6.73 10.55
CA ILE A 33 7.20 6.90 9.10
C ILE A 33 5.83 7.50 8.76
N ARG A 34 5.83 8.49 7.85
CA ARG A 34 4.60 9.15 7.39
C ARG A 34 3.91 8.31 6.33
N THR A 35 2.58 8.39 6.21
CA THR A 35 1.81 7.67 5.18
C THR A 35 2.41 7.77 3.77
N SER A 36 2.87 8.95 3.35
CA SER A 36 3.51 9.12 2.04
C SER A 36 4.82 8.34 1.90
N GLY A 37 5.62 8.26 2.96
CA GLY A 37 6.83 7.45 3.00
C GLY A 37 6.51 5.96 3.05
N LEU A 38 5.49 5.56 3.82
CA LEU A 38 5.03 4.18 3.87
C LEU A 38 4.56 3.69 2.48
N ILE A 39 3.79 4.50 1.77
CA ILE A 39 3.39 4.21 0.38
C ILE A 39 4.62 4.00 -0.51
N ALA A 40 5.61 4.88 -0.43
CA ALA A 40 6.81 4.80 -1.25
C ALA A 40 7.64 3.53 -0.96
N GLU A 41 7.88 3.20 0.31
CA GLU A 41 8.66 2.03 0.69
C GLU A 41 7.94 0.72 0.39
N VAL A 42 6.65 0.62 0.73
CA VAL A 42 5.86 -0.59 0.44
C VAL A 42 5.76 -0.81 -1.07
N ARG A 43 5.60 0.25 -1.87
CA ARG A 43 5.66 0.17 -3.34
C ARG A 43 7.02 -0.31 -3.82
N ARG A 44 8.11 0.24 -3.29
CA ARG A 44 9.48 -0.15 -3.67
C ARG A 44 9.73 -1.64 -3.39
N ILE A 45 9.18 -2.17 -2.29
CA ILE A 45 9.35 -3.57 -1.89
C ILE A 45 8.46 -4.50 -2.72
N MET A 46 7.18 -4.15 -2.92
CA MET A 46 6.22 -5.04 -3.58
C MET A 46 6.22 -4.95 -5.10
N GLY A 47 6.74 -3.86 -5.67
CA GLY A 47 6.84 -3.66 -7.12
C GLY A 47 5.51 -3.82 -7.86
N PRO A 48 4.45 -3.04 -7.52
CA PRO A 48 3.18 -3.13 -8.22
C PRO A 48 3.31 -2.74 -9.69
N ASP A 49 2.55 -3.45 -10.53
CA ASP A 49 2.38 -3.21 -11.94
C ASP A 49 0.89 -3.31 -12.34
N GLY A 50 0.60 -2.85 -13.56
CA GLY A 50 -0.73 -2.90 -14.18
C GLY A 50 -1.90 -2.40 -13.37
N GLU A 51 -2.83 -3.29 -12.97
CA GLU A 51 -4.08 -2.86 -12.32
C GLU A 51 -3.78 -2.03 -11.08
N ASP A 52 -2.80 -2.43 -10.28
CA ASP A 52 -2.36 -1.68 -9.11
C ASP A 52 -1.84 -0.26 -9.42
N LEU A 53 -1.44 0.02 -10.67
CA LEU A 53 -1.02 1.34 -11.16
C LEU A 53 -2.15 2.16 -11.80
N GLU A 54 -3.37 1.61 -11.89
CA GLU A 54 -4.50 2.36 -12.41
C GLU A 54 -4.88 3.52 -11.48
N ILE A 55 -4.94 4.72 -12.05
CA ILE A 55 -5.37 5.92 -11.33
C ILE A 55 -6.88 5.85 -11.06
N LEU A 56 -7.26 6.09 -9.81
CA LEU A 56 -8.66 6.12 -9.41
C LEU A 56 -9.33 7.42 -9.88
N GLU A 57 -10.53 7.31 -10.45
CA GLU A 57 -11.27 8.47 -10.95
C GLU A 57 -11.49 9.52 -9.86
N GLY A 58 -11.14 10.77 -10.15
CA GLY A 58 -11.25 11.89 -9.21
C GLY A 58 -10.23 11.87 -8.06
N ARG A 59 -9.18 11.04 -8.13
CA ARG A 59 -8.11 10.97 -7.13
C ARG A 59 -6.73 11.15 -7.76
N ASN A 60 -5.76 11.52 -6.92
CA ASN A 60 -4.34 11.53 -7.28
C ASN A 60 -3.64 10.20 -6.88
N ASP A 61 -4.38 9.25 -6.31
CA ASP A 61 -3.88 7.94 -5.90
C ASP A 61 -4.16 6.92 -7.02
N ASP A 62 -3.22 5.99 -7.24
CA ASP A 62 -3.53 4.74 -7.94
C ASP A 62 -4.12 3.69 -6.98
N LYS A 63 -4.61 2.58 -7.54
CA LYS A 63 -5.21 1.49 -6.76
C LYS A 63 -4.28 1.00 -5.64
N PHE A 64 -2.99 0.82 -5.88
CA PHE A 64 -2.06 0.35 -4.86
C PHE A 64 -1.86 1.35 -3.73
N SER A 65 -1.57 2.62 -4.05
CA SER A 65 -1.40 3.66 -3.03
C SER A 65 -2.68 3.87 -2.24
N GLN A 66 -3.85 3.71 -2.86
CA GLN A 66 -5.13 3.71 -2.16
C GLN A 66 -5.25 2.55 -1.17
N LYS A 67 -4.90 1.32 -1.55
CA LYS A 67 -4.91 0.16 -0.65
C LYS A 67 -3.98 0.34 0.55
N VAL A 68 -2.79 0.92 0.36
CA VAL A 68 -1.90 1.25 1.49
C VAL A 68 -2.54 2.27 2.44
N ARG A 69 -3.26 3.28 1.92
CA ARG A 69 -4.01 4.23 2.77
C ARG A 69 -5.15 3.55 3.53
N ASN A 70 -5.79 2.58 2.88
CA ASN A 70 -6.94 1.87 3.42
C ASN A 70 -6.62 1.06 4.68
N LEU A 71 -5.35 0.63 4.87
CA LEU A 71 -4.90 -0.07 6.07
C LEU A 71 -5.30 0.63 7.38
N LYS A 72 -5.41 1.96 7.38
CA LYS A 72 -5.92 2.70 8.54
C LYS A 72 -7.44 2.82 8.57
N SER A 73 -8.11 3.02 7.44
CA SER A 73 -9.57 3.24 7.42
C SER A 73 -10.37 1.94 7.54
N HIS A 74 -9.80 0.81 7.14
CA HIS A 74 -10.39 -0.52 7.30
C HIS A 74 -9.90 -1.22 8.57
N ASP A 75 -9.04 -0.56 9.37
CA ASP A 75 -8.48 -1.06 10.62
C ASP A 75 -7.76 -2.43 10.51
N SER A 76 -7.27 -2.80 9.32
CA SER A 76 -6.65 -4.09 9.03
C SER A 76 -5.44 -4.44 9.91
N ILE A 77 -4.78 -3.42 10.46
CA ILE A 77 -3.64 -3.57 11.39
C ILE A 77 -3.80 -2.71 12.66
N ALA A 78 -5.01 -2.24 12.97
CA ALA A 78 -5.25 -1.26 14.04
C ALA A 78 -4.83 -1.74 15.44
N ASP A 79 -4.94 -3.04 15.70
CA ASP A 79 -4.55 -3.65 16.98
C ASP A 79 -3.02 -3.74 17.14
N ARG A 80 -2.27 -3.59 16.05
CA ARG A 80 -0.80 -3.74 16.02
C ARG A 80 -0.06 -2.41 15.89
N VAL A 81 -0.78 -1.34 15.52
CA VAL A 81 -0.17 -0.02 15.25
C VAL A 81 -0.92 1.10 15.95
N ARG A 82 -0.20 2.18 16.22
CA ARG A 82 -0.79 3.48 16.59
C ARG A 82 -0.36 4.54 15.58
N THR A 83 -1.23 5.52 15.35
CA THR A 83 -0.93 6.63 14.44
C THR A 83 -1.04 7.98 15.13
N VAL A 84 -0.19 8.94 14.74
CA VAL A 84 -0.18 10.31 15.28
C VAL A 84 -0.40 11.32 14.14
N GLY A 85 -1.31 12.27 14.37
CA GLY A 85 -1.72 13.29 13.40
C GLY A 85 -2.85 12.83 12.46
N GLU A 86 -3.49 13.80 11.80
CA GLU A 86 -4.64 13.54 10.93
C GLU A 86 -4.23 13.28 9.47
N ARG A 87 -3.56 14.28 8.87
CA ARG A 87 -3.05 14.26 7.49
C ARG A 87 -1.62 13.75 7.46
N ASN A 88 -1.33 12.87 6.51
CA ASN A 88 0.00 12.25 6.34
C ASN A 88 0.58 11.79 7.68
N ARG A 89 -0.25 11.05 8.42
CA ARG A 89 -0.02 10.62 9.80
C ARG A 89 1.25 9.79 9.92
N GLN A 90 1.84 9.84 11.11
CA GLN A 90 2.99 9.01 11.48
C GLN A 90 2.51 7.66 12.01
N TRP A 91 3.25 6.60 11.71
CA TRP A 91 2.91 5.23 12.08
C TRP A 91 3.94 4.66 13.04
N PHE A 92 3.48 3.95 14.05
CA PHE A 92 4.31 3.26 15.04
C PHE A 92 3.71 1.90 15.33
N LEU A 93 4.54 0.92 15.68
CA LEU A 93 4.04 -0.29 16.33
C LEU A 93 3.45 0.08 17.69
N ARG A 94 2.45 -0.69 18.13
CA ARG A 94 2.07 -0.73 19.54
C ARG A 94 3.11 -1.59 20.26
N ASP A 95 3.60 -1.10 21.38
CA ASP A 95 4.39 -1.92 22.29
C ASP A 95 3.47 -3.02 22.84
N GLU A 96 3.92 -4.29 22.79
CA GLU A 96 3.22 -5.44 23.39
C GLU A 96 3.08 -5.29 24.92
#